data_AF-A0A7N0TP51-F1
#
_entry.id   AF-A0A7N0TP51-F1
#
_cell.length_a   1.000
_cell.length_b   1.000
_cell.length_c   1.000
_cell.angle_alpha   90.00
_cell.angle_beta   90.00
_cell.angle_gamma   90.00
#
_symmetry.space_group_name_H-M   'P 1'
#
loop_
_entity.id
_entity.type
_entity.pdbx_description
1 polymer ?
#
loop_
_entity_poly.entity_id
_entity_poly.type
_entity_poly.pdbx_seq_one_letter_code
_entity_poly.pdbx_strand_id
1 'polypeptide(L)' 'MRKFDPWPVFFKREWNRNWPFLVGFAITGTIVTKMSLSLTEEDAKNSPFAQRHKK' A
#
# COMPACT_ATOMS: atom_id res chain seq x y z
N MET A 1 -3.75 -43.10 -10.75
CA MET A 1 -4.03 -41.89 -11.55
C MET A 1 -3.60 -40.68 -10.75
N ARG A 2 -2.73 -39.82 -11.29
CA ARG A 2 -2.33 -38.57 -10.62
C ARG A 2 -3.54 -37.63 -10.69
N LYS A 3 -4.17 -37.35 -9.55
CA LYS A 3 -5.31 -36.42 -9.50
C LYS A 3 -4.84 -35.06 -9.99
N PHE A 4 -5.57 -34.48 -10.93
CA PHE A 4 -5.31 -33.12 -11.38
C PHE A 4 -5.48 -32.17 -10.21
N ASP A 5 -4.45 -31.38 -9.92
CA ASP A 5 -4.53 -30.27 -8.98
C ASP A 5 -4.75 -28.97 -9.77
N PRO A 6 -5.95 -28.37 -9.71
CA PRO A 6 -6.25 -27.13 -10.42
C PRO A 6 -5.52 -25.92 -9.83
N TRP A 7 -5.06 -25.99 -8.58
CA TRP A 7 -4.67 -24.81 -7.83
C TRP A 7 -3.47 -24.06 -8.43
N PRO A 8 -2.39 -24.75 -8.85
CA PRO A 8 -1.25 -24.12 -9.49
C PRO A 8 -1.62 -23.39 -10.78
N VAL A 9 -2.60 -23.89 -11.54
CA VAL A 9 -3.06 -23.28 -12.79
C VAL A 9 -3.82 -21.99 -12.52
N PHE A 10 -4.76 -22.01 -11.57
CA PHE A 10 -5.51 -20.82 -11.17
C PHE A 10 -4.60 -19.77 -10.53
N PHE A 11 -3.71 -20.15 -9.61
CA PHE A 11 -2.77 -19.21 -9.00
C PHE A 11 -1.84 -18.59 -10.03
N LYS A 12 -1.27 -19.37 -10.96
CA LYS A 12 -0.41 -18.82 -12.02
C LYS A 12 -1.17 -17.84 -12.89
N ARG A 13 -2.41 -18.16 -13.25
CA ARG A 13 -3.25 -17.29 -14.08
C ARG A 13 -3.63 -16.01 -13.36
N GLU A 14 -4.07 -16.11 -12.11
CA GLU A 14 -4.50 -14.96 -11.31
C GLU A 14 -3.31 -14.07 -10.93
N TRP A 15 -2.18 -14.68 -10.56
CA TRP A 15 -0.93 -13.99 -10.30
C TRP A 15 -0.48 -13.22 -11.53
N ASN A 16 -0.45 -13.83 -12.72
CA ASN A 16 -0.06 -13.16 -13.96
C ASN A 16 -0.92 -11.93 -14.29
N ARG A 17 -2.20 -11.93 -13.89
CA ARG A 17 -3.12 -10.81 -14.12
C ARG A 17 -3.04 -9.73 -13.04
N ASN A 18 -2.87 -10.14 -11.78
CA ASN A 18 -3.04 -9.23 -10.63
C ASN A 18 -1.73 -8.78 -9.98
N TRP A 19 -0.60 -9.41 -10.28
CA TRP A 19 0.69 -9.02 -9.69
C TRP A 19 1.02 -7.52 -9.87
N PRO A 20 0.67 -6.83 -10.98
CA PRO A 20 0.96 -5.40 -11.11
C PRO A 20 0.17 -4.56 -10.10
N PHE A 21 -1.03 -4.98 -9.69
CA PHE A 21 -1.80 -4.30 -8.66
C PHE A 21 -1.14 -4.42 -7.28
N LEU A 22 -0.60 -5.58 -6.94
CA LEU A 22 0.13 -5.78 -5.68
C LEU A 22 1.40 -4.93 -5.64
N VAL A 23 2.14 -4.89 -6.75
CA VAL A 23 3.32 -4.03 -6.88
C VAL A 23 2.95 -2.55 -6.78
N GLY A 24 1.92 -2.12 -7.50
CA GLY A 24 1.41 -0.75 -7.42
C GLY A 24 0.99 -0.38 -6.00
N PHE A 25 0.23 -1.25 -5.32
CA PHE A 25 -0.18 -1.06 -3.94
C PHE A 25 1.02 -0.92 -2.99
N ALA A 26 2.04 -1.77 -3.13
CA ALA A 26 3.26 -1.69 -2.32
C ALA A 26 4.01 -0.38 -2.56
N ILE A 27 4.16 0.04 -3.82
CA ILE A 27 4.81 1.31 -4.18
C ILE A 27 4.04 2.49 -3.58
N THR A 28 2.72 2.56 -3.77
CA THR A 28 1.89 3.62 -3.19
C THR A 28 1.99 3.63 -1.67
N GLY A 29 1.91 2.46 -1.03
CA GLY A 29 2.05 2.32 0.42
C GLY A 29 3.40 2.84 0.93
N THR A 30 4.51 2.50 0.26
CA THR A 30 5.83 3.01 0.63
C THR A 30 5.96 4.53 0.47
N ILE A 31 5.41 5.10 -0.61
CA ILE A 31 5.41 6.55 -0.83
C ILE A 31 4.61 7.27 0.26
N VAL A 32 3.39 6.82 0.53
CA VAL A 32 2.54 7.38 1.59
C VAL A 32 3.23 7.27 2.95
N THR A 33 3.78 6.11 3.28
CA THR A 33 4.50 5.91 4.54
C THR A 33 5.68 6.87 4.66
N LYS A 34 6.47 7.03 3.60
CA LYS A 34 7.61 7.96 3.60
C LYS A 34 7.16 9.40 3.82
N MET A 35 6.08 9.83 3.16
CA MET A 35 5.52 11.17 3.36
C MET A 35 5.00 11.36 4.78
N SER A 36 4.28 10.38 5.32
CA SER A 36 3.78 10.41 6.70
C SER A 36 4.92 10.45 7.73
N LEU A 37 6.00 9.69 7.52
CA LEU A 37 7.16 9.69 8.40
C LEU A 37 7.98 10.99 8.31
N SER A 38 7.88 11.74 7.21
CA SER A 38 8.54 13.05 7.08
C SER A 38 7.79 14.19 7.79
N LEU A 39 6.60 13.93 8.37
CA LEU A 39 5.87 14.94 9.12
C LEU A 39 6.53 15.18 10.48
N THR A 40 6.92 16.42 10.74
CA THR A 40 7.57 16.84 11.98
C THR A 40 6.63 17.65 12.88
N GLU A 41 7.04 17.86 14.13
CA GLU A 41 6.32 18.75 15.04
C GLU A 41 6.29 20.20 14.54
N GLU A 42 7.30 20.64 13.79
CA GLU A 42 7.33 21.98 13.20
C GLU A 42 6.26 22.14 12.12
N ASP A 43 6.05 21.11 11.29
CA ASP A 43 4.97 21.09 10.29
C ASP A 43 3.59 21.16 10.96
N ALA A 44 3.42 20.45 12.08
CA ALA A 44 2.20 20.50 12.87
C ALA A 44 1.97 21.89 13.50
N LYS A 45 3.04 22.54 13.98
CA LYS A 45 2.98 23.91 14.50
C LYS A 45 2.66 24.93 13.40
N ASN A 46 3.11 24.70 12.17
CA ASN A 46 2.88 25.62 11.06
C ASN A 46 1.55 25.34 10.31
N SER A 47 0.89 24.21 10.58
CA SER A 47 -0.36 23.84 9.92
C SER A 47 -1.58 24.52 10.57
N PRO A 48 -2.30 25.41 9.84
CA PRO A 48 -3.52 26.05 10.35
C PRO A 48 -4.62 25.03 10.68
N PHE A 49 -4.64 23.91 9.94
CA PHE A 49 -5.58 22.82 10.20
C PHE A 49 -5.25 22.12 11.52
N ALA A 50 -3.99 21.71 11.72
CA ALA A 50 -3.58 21.03 12.94
C ALA A 50 -3.82 21.89 14.19
N GLN A 51 -3.55 23.20 14.10
CA GLN A 51 -3.84 24.14 15.19
C GLN A 51 -5.33 24.25 15.50
N ARG A 52 -6.20 24.38 14.49
CA ARG A 52 -7.66 24.50 14.67
C ARG A 52 -8.30 23.26 15.30
N HIS A 53 -7.71 22.08 15.07
CA HIS A 53 -8.24 20.80 15.54
C HIS A 53 -7.48 20.23 16.75
N LYS A 54 -6.55 21.01 17.33
CA LYS A 54 -5.88 20.69 18.59
C LYS A 54 -6.86 20.98 19.74
N LYS A 55 -7.70 20.00 20.08
CA LYS A 55 -8.58 20.04 21.26
C LYS A 55 -7.79 19.87 22.54
#